data_AF-A0A6L3AYP9-F1
#
_entry.id   AF-A0A6L3AYP9-F1
#
_cell.length_a   1.000
_cell.length_b   1.000
_cell.length_c   1.000
_cell.angle_alpha   90.00
_cell.angle_beta   90.00
_cell.angle_gamma   90.00
#
_symmetry.space_group_name_H-M   'P 1'
#
loop_
_entity.id
_entity.type
_entity.pdbx_description
1 polymer ?
#
loop_
_entity_poly.entity_id
_entity_poly.type
_entity_poly.pdbx_seq_one_letter_code
_entity_poly.pdbx_strand_id
1 'polypeptide(L)' 'MSPEQNYPAVRFVVQYGFWLAVVAGLAPLFVAVVALLSGWGGGAALVLALSAPLLFLVMKAFAELVAIISDMLLPK' A
#
# COMPACT_ATOMS: atom_id res chain seq x y z
N MET A 1 -13.59 -24.64 12.04
CA MET A 1 -13.31 -23.20 11.86
C MET A 1 -13.04 -23.00 10.39
N SER A 2 -13.73 -22.06 9.72
CA SER A 2 -13.48 -21.85 8.29
C SER A 2 -12.06 -21.29 8.12
N PRO A 3 -11.34 -21.60 7.01
CA PRO A 3 -9.98 -21.10 6.81
C PRO A 3 -9.86 -19.57 6.87
N GLU A 4 -10.95 -18.85 6.55
CA GLU A 4 -11.07 -17.40 6.68
C GLU A 4 -10.97 -16.88 8.12
N GLN A 5 -11.29 -17.70 9.13
CA GLN A 5 -11.12 -17.35 10.54
C GLN A 5 -9.67 -17.47 11.01
N ASN A 6 -8.84 -18.25 10.30
CA ASN A 6 -7.44 -18.47 10.67
C ASN A 6 -6.51 -17.35 10.19
N TYR A 7 -6.88 -16.58 9.16
CA TYR A 7 -6.02 -15.56 8.55
C TYR A 7 -6.74 -14.21 8.34
N PRO A 8 -7.12 -13.50 9.42
CA PRO A 8 -7.87 -12.24 9.32
C PRO A 8 -7.12 -11.13 8.56
N ALA A 9 -5.78 -11.10 8.68
CA ALA A 9 -4.95 -10.14 7.96
C ALA A 9 -4.97 -10.36 6.44
N VAL A 10 -4.94 -11.63 5.99
CA VAL A 10 -5.05 -11.97 4.57
C VAL A 10 -6.40 -11.53 4.03
N ARG A 11 -7.49 -11.83 4.74
CA ARG A 11 -8.85 -11.40 4.34
C ARG A 11 -8.95 -9.88 4.21
N PHE A 12 -8.36 -9.15 5.15
CA PHE A 12 -8.31 -7.69 5.09
C PHE A 12 -7.55 -7.18 3.85
N VAL A 13 -6.40 -7.77 3.53
CA VAL A 13 -5.62 -7.39 2.35
C VAL A 13 -6.35 -7.75 1.05
N VAL A 14 -7.01 -8.91 0.98
CA VAL A 14 -7.82 -9.28 -0.20
C VAL A 14 -8.98 -8.31 -0.40
N GLN A 15 -9.65 -7.90 0.68
CA GLN A 15 -10.80 -6.99 0.61
C GLN A 15 -10.41 -5.53 0.32
N TYR A 16 -9.30 -5.05 0.88
CA TYR A 16 -8.94 -3.63 0.86
C TYR A 16 -7.59 -3.32 0.20
N GLY A 17 -6.91 -4.31 -0.38
CA GLY A 17 -5.53 -4.19 -0.88
C GLY A 17 -5.31 -3.05 -1.87
N PHE A 18 -6.26 -2.83 -2.78
CA PHE A 18 -6.21 -1.69 -3.70
C PHE A 18 -6.26 -0.35 -2.94
N TRP A 19 -7.17 -0.20 -1.98
CA TRP A 19 -7.27 1.00 -1.18
C TRP A 19 -6.05 1.21 -0.29
N LEU A 20 -5.48 0.14 0.27
CA LEU A 20 -4.21 0.19 1.00
C LEU A 20 -3.08 0.71 0.12
N ALA A 21 -3.00 0.25 -1.13
CA ALA A 21 -2.02 0.75 -2.09
C ALA A 21 -2.21 2.24 -2.40
N VAL A 22 -3.46 2.68 -2.63
CA VAL A 22 -3.77 4.10 -2.86
C VAL A 22 -3.37 4.95 -1.65
N VAL A 23 -3.77 4.56 -0.44
CA VAL A 23 -3.43 5.30 0.80
C VAL A 23 -1.92 5.34 1.00
N ALA A 24 -1.23 4.22 0.79
CA ALA A 24 0.22 4.16 0.88
C ALA A 24 0.90 5.07 -0.15
N GLY A 25 0.42 5.09 -1.40
CA GLY A 25 0.93 5.97 -2.44
C GLY A 25 0.69 7.46 -2.18
N LEU A 26 -0.43 7.81 -1.55
CA LEU A 26 -0.74 9.20 -1.20
C LEU A 26 0.06 9.72 0.00
N ALA A 27 0.47 8.84 0.93
CA ALA A 27 1.18 9.26 2.13
C ALA A 27 2.48 10.04 1.83
N PRO A 28 3.39 9.59 0.94
CA PRO A 28 4.57 10.37 0.57
C PRO A 28 4.24 11.71 -0.09
N LEU A 29 3.15 11.81 -0.87
CA LEU A 29 2.72 13.09 -1.44
C LEU A 29 2.31 14.08 -0.35
N PHE A 30 1.56 13.61 0.65
CA PHE A 30 1.16 14.44 1.78
C PHE A 30 2.39 14.93 2.56
N VAL A 31 3.35 14.03 2.83
CA VAL A 31 4.61 14.39 3.50
C VAL A 31 5.44 15.34 2.63
N ALA A 32 5.45 15.19 1.30
CA ALA A 32 6.15 16.09 0.38
C ALA A 32 5.59 17.52 0.47
N VAL A 33 4.26 17.68 0.52
CA VAL A 33 3.61 18.99 0.70
C VAL A 33 4.00 19.59 2.04
N VAL A 34 3.92 18.81 3.13
CA VAL A 34 4.34 19.27 4.47
C VAL A 34 5.81 19.70 4.47
N ALA A 35 6.69 18.94 3.81
CA ALA A 35 8.11 19.24 3.70
C ALA A 35 8.41 20.55 2.94
N LEU A 36 7.63 20.85 1.87
CA LEU A 36 7.72 22.14 1.17
C LEU A 36 7.31 23.30 2.08
N LEU A 37 6.19 23.13 2.80
CA LEU A 37 5.65 24.18 3.67
C LEU A 37 6.50 24.40 4.93
N SER A 38 7.18 23.37 5.42
CA SER A 38 8.04 23.44 6.61
C SER A 38 9.47 23.89 6.32
N GLY A 39 9.83 24.13 5.06
CA GLY A 39 11.17 24.58 4.67
C GLY A 39 12.25 23.50 4.70
N TRP A 40 11.89 22.20 4.69
CA TRP A 40 12.83 21.08 4.60
C TRP A 40 13.58 21.01 3.25
N GLY A 41 13.21 21.87 2.31
CA GLY A 41 13.88 22.06 1.02
C GLY A 41 13.19 21.32 -0.12
N GLY A 42 13.22 21.93 -1.31
CA GLY A 42 12.57 21.38 -2.50
C GLY A 42 13.11 20.00 -2.92
N GLY A 43 14.38 19.70 -2.62
CA GLY A 43 14.98 18.39 -2.88
C GLY A 43 14.32 17.27 -2.08
N ALA A 44 14.09 17.47 -0.77
CA ALA A 44 13.44 16.46 0.08
C ALA A 44 11.99 16.19 -0.36
N ALA A 45 11.25 17.26 -0.68
CA ALA A 45 9.90 17.15 -1.21
C ALA A 45 9.84 16.42 -2.56
N LEU A 46 10.80 16.68 -3.46
CA LEU A 46 10.87 15.99 -4.75
C LEU A 46 11.11 14.50 -4.58
N VAL A 47 12.03 14.10 -3.69
CA VAL A 47 12.30 12.69 -3.40
C VAL A 47 11.05 11.99 -2.84
N LEU A 48 10.33 12.65 -1.94
CA LEU A 48 9.07 12.13 -1.38
C LEU A 48 7.96 12.05 -2.44
N ALA A 49 7.87 13.03 -3.34
CA ALA A 49 6.89 13.02 -4.42
C ALA A 49 7.16 11.88 -5.41
N LEU A 50 8.43 11.61 -5.73
CA LEU A 50 8.83 10.54 -6.64
C LEU A 50 8.72 9.14 -6.01
N SER A 51 8.78 9.02 -4.68
CA SER A 51 8.60 7.73 -4.00
C SER A 51 7.14 7.28 -3.92
N ALA A 52 6.17 8.21 -4.05
CA ALA A 52 4.74 7.93 -4.06
C ALA A 52 4.30 6.85 -5.08
N PRO A 53 4.59 6.98 -6.40
CA PRO A 53 4.21 5.96 -7.37
C PRO A 53 4.91 4.62 -7.12
N LEU A 54 6.16 4.64 -6.63
CA LEU A 54 6.89 3.43 -6.29
C LEU A 54 6.22 2.68 -5.14
N LEU A 55 5.86 3.39 -4.07
CA LEU A 55 5.20 2.80 -2.91
C LEU A 55 3.81 2.28 -3.26
N PHE A 56 3.06 3.00 -4.10
CA PHE A 56 1.78 2.52 -4.65
C PHE A 56 1.96 1.18 -5.39
N LEU A 57 2.93 1.09 -6.31
CA LEU A 57 3.17 -0.12 -7.09
C LEU A 57 3.60 -1.30 -6.22
N VAL A 58 4.49 -1.06 -5.25
CA VAL A 58 4.93 -2.11 -4.31
C VAL A 58 3.75 -2.63 -3.49
N MET A 59 2.91 -1.74 -2.96
CA MET A 59 1.74 -2.16 -2.18
C MET A 59 0.67 -2.84 -3.03
N LYS A 60 0.47 -2.40 -4.28
CA LYS A 60 -0.43 -3.04 -5.23
C LYS A 60 0.04 -4.46 -5.55
N ALA A 61 1.32 -4.63 -5.87
CA ALA A 61 1.91 -5.93 -6.16
C ALA A 61 1.83 -6.87 -4.95
N PHE A 62 2.07 -6.36 -3.74
CA PHE A 62 1.89 -7.11 -2.50
C PHE A 62 0.44 -7.59 -2.33
N ALA A 63 -0.54 -6.71 -2.48
CA ALA A 63 -1.96 -7.06 -2.37
C ALA A 63 -2.38 -8.12 -3.40
N GLU A 64 -1.93 -7.98 -4.65
CA GLU A 64 -2.17 -8.95 -5.73
C GLU A 64 -1.54 -10.31 -5.40
N LEU A 65 -0.30 -10.32 -4.90
CA LEU A 65 0.39 -11.54 -4.50
C LEU A 65 -0.32 -12.25 -3.34
N VAL A 66 -0.82 -11.50 -2.34
CA VAL A 66 -1.64 -12.06 -1.26
C VAL A 66 -2.94 -12.64 -1.78
N ALA A 67 -3.60 -11.98 -2.74
CA ALA A 67 -4.82 -12.50 -3.37
C ALA A 67 -4.56 -13.81 -4.13
N ILE A 68 -3.51 -13.86 -4.95
CA ILE A 68 -3.10 -15.06 -5.68
C ILE A 68 -2.80 -16.22 -4.73
N ILE A 69 -2.03 -15.97 -3.67
CA ILE A 69 -1.72 -16.99 -2.66
C ILE A 69 -2.99 -17.44 -1.95
N SER A 70 -3.90 -16.52 -1.61
CA SER A 70 -5.16 -16.87 -0.97
C SER A 70 -6.04 -17.75 -1.86
N ASP A 71 -6.08 -17.48 -3.17
CA ASP A 71 -6.80 -18.29 -4.15
C ASP A 71 -6.19 -19.69 -4.31
N MET A 72 -4.85 -19.80 -4.23
CA MET A 72 -4.15 -21.09 -4.32
C MET A 72 -4.25 -21.94 -3.06
N LEU A 73 -4.18 -21.33 -1.87
CA LEU A 73 -4.14 -22.03 -0.57
C LEU A 73 -5.52 -22.29 0.02
N LEU A 74 -6.51 -21.44 -0.27
CA LEU A 74 -7.86 -21.51 0.25
C LEU A 74 -8.87 -21.68 -0.89
N PRO A 75 -8.87 -22.85 -1.57
CA PRO A 75 -9.85 -23.11 -2.62
C PRO A 75 -11.26 -23.08 -2.02
N LYS A 76 -12.17 -22.43 -2.74
CA LYS A 76 -13.59 -22.33 -2.38
C LYS A 76 -14.28 -23.70 -2.42
#